data_AF-A0A9W9X0L3-F1
#
_entry.id   AF-A0A9W9X0L3-F1
#
_cell.length_a   1.000
_cell.length_b   1.000
_cell.length_c   1.000
_cell.angle_alpha   90.00
_cell.angle_beta   90.00
_cell.angle_gamma   90.00
#
_symmetry.space_group_name_H-M   'P 1'
#
loop_
_entity.id
_entity.type
_entity.pdbx_description
1 polymer ?
#
loop_
_entity_poly.entity_id
_entity_poly.type
_entity_poly.pdbx_seq_one_letter_code
_entity_poly.pdbx_strand_id
1 'polypeptide(L)'
;MATSTKIWLTPENVGVFSSPNLSSASARKVSEVLQHDMENHHIYLNEIQFHDHIVHFMLTIWALGASPETIQLQYEREDKRQRPAYPRDEKVITSFFDKYEFMKHMFQEEHYSNYLAFFQREIDAKGVPGVLKEYLFSGDKLAESLLSRMFAGLIHPIIHLGFGIEFQQPAIVAQALAQASVHQDYLADRFFNPAAKAAAARSGLSKSTMQIMKEMRADQTVRDAAAHGDTDVFEDGILQRASDQVI
;
A
#
# COMPACT_ATOMS: atom_id res chain seq x y z
N MET A 1 19.70 -7.88 8.86
CA MET A 1 19.08 -6.54 8.76
C MET A 1 18.26 -6.51 7.50
N ALA A 2 17.14 -5.79 7.53
CA ALA A 2 16.28 -5.60 6.36
C ALA A 2 16.99 -4.70 5.33
N THR A 3 16.73 -4.95 4.05
CA THR A 3 17.19 -4.14 2.92
C THR A 3 16.03 -3.87 1.98
N SER A 4 16.28 -3.21 0.85
CA SER A 4 15.29 -3.05 -0.22
C SER A 4 14.83 -4.39 -0.82
N THR A 5 15.66 -5.43 -0.77
CA THR A 5 15.42 -6.73 -1.42
C THR A 5 15.28 -7.88 -0.43
N LYS A 6 15.49 -7.62 0.86
CA LYS A 6 15.44 -8.62 1.93
C LYS A 6 14.52 -8.17 3.05
N ILE A 7 13.45 -8.93 3.25
CA ILE A 7 12.59 -8.82 4.42
C ILE A 7 13.27 -9.52 5.61
N TRP A 8 13.34 -8.82 6.73
CA TRP A 8 14.01 -9.32 7.93
C TRP A 8 13.39 -8.69 9.18
N LEU A 9 12.53 -9.47 9.82
CA LEU A 9 11.89 -9.13 11.09
C LEU A 9 12.71 -9.69 12.25
N THR A 10 12.74 -8.93 13.33
CA THR A 10 13.26 -9.36 14.62
C THR A 10 12.31 -8.91 15.74
N PRO A 11 12.41 -9.45 16.95
CA PRO A 11 11.61 -9.00 18.10
C PRO A 11 11.81 -7.52 18.50
N GLU A 12 12.71 -6.79 17.84
CA GLU A 12 12.92 -5.36 18.01
C GLU A 12 12.15 -4.51 16.97
N ASN A 13 11.65 -5.11 15.89
CA ASN A 13 10.94 -4.45 14.78
C ASN A 13 9.47 -4.87 14.74
N VAL A 14 8.76 -4.64 15.85
CA VAL A 14 7.43 -5.25 16.12
C VAL A 14 6.24 -4.36 15.79
N GLY A 15 6.49 -3.20 15.19
CA GLY A 15 5.48 -2.16 14.95
C GLY A 15 5.14 -1.33 16.17
N VAL A 16 4.09 -0.50 16.05
CA VAL A 16 3.61 0.41 17.10
C VAL A 16 2.93 -0.39 18.22
N PHE A 17 2.22 -1.45 17.88
CA PHE A 17 1.59 -2.36 18.82
C PHE A 17 2.08 -3.79 18.60
N SER A 18 2.42 -4.48 19.68
CA SER A 18 2.73 -5.91 19.65
C SER A 18 2.39 -6.61 20.95
N SER A 19 2.13 -7.91 20.85
CA SER A 19 2.05 -8.79 22.01
C SER A 19 3.43 -8.92 22.67
N PRO A 20 3.49 -9.03 24.00
CA PRO A 20 4.76 -9.21 24.68
C PRO A 20 5.41 -10.55 24.27
N ASN A 21 6.74 -10.58 24.28
CA ASN A 21 7.57 -11.79 24.09
C ASN A 21 7.45 -12.46 22.70
N LEU A 22 7.42 -11.68 21.61
CA LEU A 22 7.53 -12.25 20.27
C LEU A 22 8.84 -13.03 20.10
N SER A 23 8.73 -14.27 19.63
CA SER A 23 9.88 -15.17 19.50
C SER A 23 10.72 -14.89 18.25
N SER A 24 12.04 -15.11 18.31
CA SER A 24 12.89 -15.07 17.12
C SER A 24 12.52 -16.15 16.09
N ALA A 25 11.87 -17.24 16.52
CA ALA A 25 11.37 -18.27 15.61
C ALA A 25 10.21 -17.76 14.75
N SER A 26 9.22 -17.09 15.36
CA SER A 26 8.10 -16.50 14.62
C SER A 26 8.55 -15.33 13.76
N ALA A 27 9.49 -14.51 14.22
CA ALA A 27 10.10 -13.44 13.43
C ALA A 27 10.82 -13.97 12.17
N ARG A 28 11.57 -15.07 12.28
CA ARG A 28 12.18 -15.75 11.13
C ARG A 28 11.13 -16.28 10.17
N LYS A 29 10.10 -16.95 10.70
CA LYS A 29 9.04 -17.54 9.87
C LYS A 29 8.26 -16.49 9.10
N VAL A 30 7.87 -15.38 9.73
CA VAL A 30 7.19 -14.28 9.03
C VAL A 30 8.10 -13.67 7.96
N SER A 31 9.41 -13.54 8.21
CA SER A 31 10.36 -13.05 7.22
C SER A 31 10.46 -13.99 6.00
N GLU A 32 10.51 -15.30 6.22
CA GLU A 32 10.58 -16.31 5.17
C GLU A 32 9.36 -16.27 4.25
N VAL A 33 8.15 -16.27 4.81
CA VAL A 33 6.92 -16.30 4.01
C VAL A 33 6.70 -15.00 3.25
N LEU A 34 7.04 -13.85 3.84
CA LEU A 34 6.96 -12.56 3.16
C LEU A 34 8.02 -12.41 2.06
N GLN A 35 9.22 -12.98 2.27
CA GLN A 35 10.24 -13.00 1.23
C GLN A 35 9.78 -13.85 0.04
N HIS A 36 9.22 -15.04 0.31
CA HIS A 36 8.67 -15.90 -0.74
C HIS A 36 7.55 -15.19 -1.52
N ASP A 37 6.66 -14.51 -0.80
CA ASP A 37 5.58 -13.73 -1.39
C ASP A 37 6.10 -12.66 -2.38
N MET A 38 7.02 -11.80 -1.93
CA MET A 38 7.62 -10.75 -2.75
C MET A 38 8.35 -11.30 -3.99
N GLU A 39 8.94 -12.49 -3.90
CA GLU A 39 9.71 -13.10 -4.98
C GLU A 39 8.83 -13.78 -6.04
N ASN A 40 7.66 -14.29 -5.64
CA ASN A 40 6.87 -15.19 -6.48
C ASN A 40 5.53 -14.61 -6.91
N HIS A 41 4.95 -13.65 -6.18
CA HIS A 41 3.59 -13.18 -6.42
C HIS A 41 3.51 -11.77 -6.97
N HIS A 42 2.44 -11.54 -7.72
CA HIS A 42 2.02 -10.19 -8.08
C HIS A 42 1.31 -9.53 -6.89
N ILE A 43 1.30 -8.20 -6.82
CA ILE A 43 0.53 -7.45 -5.80
C ILE A 43 -0.99 -7.56 -5.93
N TYR A 44 -1.46 -8.23 -6.99
CA TYR A 44 -2.85 -8.52 -7.25
C TYR A 44 -2.99 -10.03 -7.33
N LEU A 45 -3.98 -10.60 -6.66
CA LEU A 45 -4.22 -12.04 -6.63
C LEU A 45 -4.97 -12.55 -7.88
N ASN A 46 -5.58 -11.66 -8.68
CA ASN A 46 -6.34 -12.03 -9.88
C ASN A 46 -6.35 -10.92 -10.96
N GLU A 47 -6.96 -11.23 -12.10
CA GLU A 47 -7.09 -10.34 -13.28
C GLU A 47 -8.14 -9.22 -13.13
N ILE A 48 -8.93 -9.24 -12.05
CA ILE A 48 -9.84 -8.13 -11.68
C ILE A 48 -9.24 -7.25 -10.58
N GLN A 49 -7.93 -7.38 -10.34
CA GLN A 49 -7.12 -6.50 -9.50
C GLN A 49 -7.48 -6.51 -8.01
N PHE A 50 -7.95 -7.64 -7.48
CA PHE A 50 -7.99 -7.81 -6.03
C PHE A 50 -6.59 -7.86 -5.47
N HIS A 51 -6.32 -7.08 -4.42
CA HIS A 51 -4.99 -6.96 -3.83
C HIS A 51 -4.57 -8.19 -3.07
N ASP A 52 -3.28 -8.49 -3.15
CA ASP A 52 -2.64 -9.40 -2.23
C ASP A 52 -2.60 -8.80 -0.82
N HIS A 53 -3.12 -9.55 0.15
CA HIS A 53 -3.21 -9.16 1.56
C HIS A 53 -2.16 -9.82 2.43
N ILE A 54 -1.27 -10.66 1.88
CA ILE A 54 -0.30 -11.46 2.64
C ILE A 54 0.57 -10.58 3.55
N VAL A 55 1.13 -9.49 3.03
CA VAL A 55 1.95 -8.55 3.85
C VAL A 55 1.18 -8.04 5.06
N HIS A 56 -0.02 -7.51 4.84
CA HIS A 56 -0.84 -6.94 5.92
C HIS A 56 -1.20 -8.02 6.95
N PHE A 57 -1.62 -9.19 6.46
CA PHE A 57 -2.08 -10.29 7.30
C PHE A 57 -0.95 -10.90 8.13
N MET A 58 0.17 -11.26 7.50
CA MET A 58 1.30 -11.93 8.15
C MET A 58 1.95 -11.04 9.21
N LEU A 59 2.16 -9.74 8.91
CA LEU A 59 2.70 -8.80 9.89
C LEU A 59 1.72 -8.59 11.06
N THR A 60 0.42 -8.49 10.78
CA THR A 60 -0.61 -8.33 11.82
C THR A 60 -0.66 -9.53 12.77
N ILE A 61 -0.77 -10.76 12.25
CA ILE A 61 -0.85 -11.93 13.13
C ILE A 61 0.45 -12.17 13.90
N TRP A 62 1.59 -11.85 13.30
CA TRP A 62 2.87 -11.93 14.00
C TRP A 62 2.92 -10.93 15.15
N ALA A 63 2.54 -9.67 14.93
CA ALA A 63 2.43 -8.66 15.99
C ALA A 63 1.44 -9.08 17.08
N LEU A 64 0.38 -9.83 16.73
CA LEU A 64 -0.58 -10.42 17.67
C LEU A 64 -0.10 -11.72 18.35
N GLY A 65 1.15 -12.15 18.14
CA GLY A 65 1.75 -13.28 18.84
C GLY A 65 1.59 -14.65 18.16
N ALA A 66 1.29 -14.68 16.85
CA ALA A 66 1.20 -15.94 16.12
C ALA A 66 2.50 -16.77 16.19
N SER A 67 2.34 -18.07 16.40
CA SER A 67 3.44 -19.04 16.38
C SER A 67 3.96 -19.27 14.95
N PRO A 68 5.19 -19.80 14.79
CA PRO A 68 5.69 -20.18 13.46
C PRO A 68 4.74 -21.09 12.69
N GLU A 69 4.13 -22.06 13.38
CA GLU A 69 3.19 -23.02 12.78
C GLU A 69 1.91 -22.32 12.32
N THR A 70 1.43 -21.34 13.08
CA THR A 70 0.26 -20.53 12.72
C THR A 70 0.57 -19.68 11.48
N ILE A 71 1.72 -19.00 11.46
CA ILE A 71 2.15 -18.19 10.32
C ILE A 71 2.27 -19.05 9.05
N GLN A 72 2.95 -20.19 9.14
CA GLN A 72 3.08 -21.14 8.04
C GLN A 72 1.72 -21.62 7.53
N LEU A 73 0.83 -22.05 8.42
CA LEU A 73 -0.50 -22.53 8.07
C LEU A 73 -1.34 -21.47 7.35
N GLN A 74 -1.32 -20.22 7.83
CA GLN A 74 -2.09 -19.16 7.20
C GLN A 74 -1.47 -18.75 5.86
N TYR A 75 -0.14 -18.70 5.77
CA TYR A 75 0.54 -18.42 4.50
C TYR A 75 0.18 -19.43 3.41
N GLU A 76 0.24 -20.73 3.70
CA GLU A 76 -0.11 -21.80 2.75
C GLU A 76 -1.56 -21.75 2.24
N ARG A 77 -2.45 -21.05 2.94
CA ARG A 77 -3.83 -20.82 2.51
C ARG A 77 -3.94 -19.65 1.54
N GLU A 78 -3.25 -18.55 1.84
CA GLU A 78 -3.28 -17.35 1.01
C GLU A 78 -2.42 -17.49 -0.26
N ASP A 79 -1.24 -18.11 -0.16
CA ASP A 79 -0.29 -18.38 -1.27
C ASP A 79 -0.99 -19.02 -2.48
N LYS A 80 -1.87 -20.01 -2.24
CA LYS A 80 -2.60 -20.75 -3.30
C LYS A 80 -3.58 -19.90 -4.10
N ARG A 81 -3.93 -18.71 -3.60
CA ARG A 81 -4.87 -17.79 -4.23
C ARG A 81 -4.17 -16.74 -5.06
N GLN A 82 -2.85 -16.60 -4.87
CA GLN A 82 -2.06 -15.59 -5.55
C GLN A 82 -1.77 -16.00 -6.98
N ARG A 83 -1.56 -14.99 -7.82
CA ARG A 83 -1.07 -15.18 -9.19
C ARG A 83 0.43 -14.89 -9.23
N PRO A 84 1.18 -15.50 -10.17
CA PRO A 84 2.61 -15.29 -10.26
C PRO A 84 2.98 -13.85 -10.63
N ALA A 85 4.14 -13.40 -10.17
CA ALA A 85 4.72 -12.14 -10.60
C ALA A 85 5.07 -12.16 -12.10
N TYR A 86 4.92 -11.02 -12.77
CA TYR A 86 5.43 -10.85 -14.13
C TYR A 86 6.96 -10.84 -14.14
N PRO A 87 7.60 -11.30 -15.24
CA PRO A 87 9.05 -11.22 -15.37
C PRO A 87 9.54 -9.77 -15.39
N ARG A 88 10.75 -9.58 -14.86
CA ARG A 88 11.45 -8.29 -14.90
C ARG A 88 12.10 -8.08 -16.27
N ASP A 89 12.09 -6.84 -16.75
CA ASP A 89 12.82 -6.38 -17.93
C ASP A 89 13.77 -5.24 -17.54
N GLU A 90 15.08 -5.52 -17.59
CA GLU A 90 16.11 -4.55 -17.23
C GLU A 90 16.09 -3.27 -18.07
N LYS A 91 15.63 -3.32 -19.32
CA LYS A 91 15.50 -2.13 -20.16
C LYS A 91 14.39 -1.23 -19.64
N VAL A 92 13.24 -1.82 -19.28
CA VAL A 92 12.12 -1.09 -18.70
C VAL A 92 12.51 -0.51 -17.34
N ILE A 93 13.12 -1.31 -16.46
CA ILE A 93 13.59 -0.85 -15.14
C ILE A 93 14.57 0.32 -15.29
N THR A 94 15.50 0.25 -16.25
CA THR A 94 16.46 1.34 -16.50
C THR A 94 15.78 2.58 -17.07
N SER A 95 14.71 2.44 -17.86
CA SER A 95 13.96 3.59 -18.38
C SER A 95 13.28 4.40 -17.27
N PHE A 96 12.88 3.76 -16.17
CA PHE A 96 12.15 4.39 -15.06
C PHE A 96 12.95 5.45 -14.29
N PHE A 97 14.28 5.51 -14.45
CA PHE A 97 15.10 6.61 -13.93
C PHE A 97 14.83 7.95 -14.64
N ASP A 98 14.24 7.90 -15.85
CA ASP A 98 13.60 9.04 -16.47
C ASP A 98 12.12 9.11 -16.03
N LYS A 99 11.73 10.18 -15.35
CA LYS A 99 10.36 10.33 -14.81
C LYS A 99 9.29 10.36 -15.90
N TYR A 100 9.61 10.83 -17.11
CA TYR A 100 8.65 10.85 -18.21
C TYR A 100 8.41 9.44 -18.76
N GLU A 101 9.46 8.65 -18.93
CA GLU A 101 9.34 7.23 -19.28
C GLU A 101 8.62 6.45 -18.17
N PHE A 102 8.96 6.67 -16.89
CA PHE A 102 8.24 6.09 -15.75
C PHE A 102 6.73 6.29 -15.88
N MET A 103 6.29 7.53 -16.14
CA MET A 103 4.88 7.90 -16.20
C MET A 103 4.13 7.27 -17.38
N LYS A 104 4.81 6.98 -18.50
CA LYS A 104 4.18 6.31 -19.66
C LYS A 104 3.73 4.88 -19.35
N HIS A 105 4.41 4.22 -18.42
CA HIS A 105 4.16 2.85 -18.03
C HIS A 105 3.25 2.73 -16.80
N MET A 106 2.81 3.86 -16.23
CA MET A 106 1.93 3.83 -15.06
C MET A 106 0.58 3.22 -15.42
N PHE A 107 -0.07 2.62 -14.42
CA PHE A 107 -1.35 1.93 -14.57
C PHE A 107 -1.29 0.71 -15.54
N GLN A 108 -0.12 0.11 -15.69
CA GLN A 108 0.07 -1.14 -16.41
C GLN A 108 0.58 -2.19 -15.42
N GLU A 109 -0.29 -3.11 -15.03
CA GLU A 109 0.01 -4.08 -13.98
C GLU A 109 1.16 -5.03 -14.35
N GLU A 110 1.36 -5.31 -15.64
CA GLU A 110 2.50 -6.07 -16.14
C GLU A 110 3.86 -5.46 -15.73
N HIS A 111 3.88 -4.18 -15.38
CA HIS A 111 5.08 -3.49 -14.94
C HIS A 111 5.29 -3.48 -13.43
N TYR A 112 4.42 -4.12 -12.61
CA TYR A 112 4.60 -4.19 -11.15
C TYR A 112 6.00 -4.65 -10.75
N SER A 113 6.47 -5.79 -11.28
CA SER A 113 7.79 -6.34 -10.96
C SER A 113 8.94 -5.40 -11.36
N ASN A 114 8.74 -4.60 -12.41
CA ASN A 114 9.72 -3.62 -12.88
C ASN A 114 9.76 -2.40 -11.95
N TYR A 115 8.59 -1.91 -11.53
CA TYR A 115 8.50 -0.84 -10.54
C TYR A 115 9.08 -1.26 -9.20
N LEU A 116 8.81 -2.49 -8.76
CA LEU A 116 9.40 -3.04 -7.54
C LEU A 116 10.93 -3.01 -7.63
N ALA A 117 11.52 -3.58 -8.69
CA ALA A 117 12.96 -3.58 -8.88
C ALA A 117 13.55 -2.16 -8.97
N PHE A 118 12.85 -1.23 -9.61
CA PHE A 118 13.23 0.18 -9.67
C PHE A 118 13.27 0.83 -8.28
N PHE A 119 12.19 0.74 -7.51
CA PHE A 119 12.14 1.32 -6.16
C PHE A 119 13.11 0.64 -5.20
N GLN A 120 13.41 -0.64 -5.40
CA GLN A 120 14.46 -1.31 -4.63
C GLN A 120 15.83 -0.66 -4.86
N ARG A 121 16.20 -0.37 -6.12
CA ARG A 121 17.45 0.34 -6.47
C ARG A 121 17.47 1.76 -5.92
N GLU A 122 16.36 2.47 -6.02
CA GLU A 122 16.25 3.84 -5.50
C GLU A 122 16.40 3.88 -3.98
N ILE A 123 15.80 2.91 -3.27
CA ILE A 123 15.92 2.80 -1.81
C ILE A 123 17.35 2.41 -1.40
N ASP A 124 18.02 1.54 -2.15
CA ASP A 124 19.44 1.22 -1.89
C ASP A 124 20.33 2.46 -2.04
N ALA A 125 20.04 3.33 -3.02
CA ALA A 125 20.82 4.53 -3.29
C ALA A 125 20.52 5.69 -2.33
N LYS A 126 19.25 5.90 -1.98
CA LYS A 126 18.77 7.13 -1.32
C LYS A 126 18.21 6.89 0.09
N GLY A 127 17.98 5.63 0.45
CA GLY A 127 17.24 5.24 1.64
C GLY A 127 15.74 5.55 1.54
N VAL A 128 14.95 4.92 2.40
CA VAL A 128 13.49 5.13 2.46
C VAL A 128 13.10 6.61 2.57
N PRO A 129 13.68 7.43 3.47
CA PRO A 129 13.28 8.84 3.58
C PRO A 129 13.54 9.64 2.30
N GLY A 130 14.66 9.37 1.61
CA GLY A 130 15.02 10.04 0.36
C GLY A 130 14.04 9.73 -0.76
N VAL A 131 13.69 8.44 -0.91
CA VAL A 131 12.71 7.98 -1.92
C VAL A 131 11.33 8.54 -1.65
N LEU A 132 10.84 8.49 -0.40
CA LEU A 132 9.51 9.05 -0.09
C LEU A 132 9.47 10.57 -0.35
N LYS A 133 10.53 11.29 0.02
CA LYS A 133 10.63 12.73 -0.28
C LYS A 133 10.58 13.01 -1.78
N GLU A 134 11.26 12.21 -2.59
CA GLU A 134 11.35 12.43 -4.04
C GLU A 134 10.10 12.01 -4.81
N TYR A 135 9.50 10.88 -4.45
CA TYR A 135 8.42 10.26 -5.23
C TYR A 135 7.03 10.48 -4.65
N LEU A 136 6.90 11.04 -3.45
CA LEU A 136 5.58 11.38 -2.88
C LEU A 136 5.46 12.84 -2.45
N PHE A 137 6.58 13.53 -2.18
CA PHE A 137 6.53 14.86 -1.53
C PHE A 137 7.36 15.94 -2.22
N SER A 138 7.85 15.72 -3.44
CA SER A 138 8.63 16.72 -4.17
C SER A 138 7.76 17.83 -4.79
N GLY A 139 6.46 17.59 -4.93
CA GLY A 139 5.52 18.49 -5.62
C GLY A 139 5.61 18.46 -7.14
N ASP A 140 6.44 17.59 -7.73
CA ASP A 140 6.47 17.41 -9.17
C ASP A 140 5.32 16.51 -9.66
N LYS A 141 5.09 16.49 -10.98
CA LYS A 141 3.96 15.77 -11.58
C LYS A 141 3.93 14.28 -11.24
N LEU A 142 5.10 13.62 -11.17
CA LEU A 142 5.16 12.21 -10.81
C LEU A 142 4.85 12.02 -9.32
N ALA A 143 5.39 12.88 -8.46
CA ALA A 143 5.14 12.80 -7.03
C ALA A 143 3.67 13.03 -6.66
N GLU A 144 3.03 14.05 -7.24
CA GLU A 144 1.59 14.29 -7.04
C GLU A 144 0.73 13.11 -7.54
N SER A 145 1.11 12.55 -8.70
CA SER A 145 0.46 11.38 -9.31
C SER A 145 0.56 10.11 -8.44
N LEU A 146 1.74 9.85 -7.87
CA LEU A 146 1.95 8.71 -6.96
C LEU A 146 1.29 8.94 -5.60
N LEU A 147 1.35 10.17 -5.07
CA LEU A 147 0.72 10.51 -3.79
C LEU A 147 -0.80 10.36 -3.86
N SER A 148 -1.45 10.80 -4.94
CA SER A 148 -2.88 10.55 -5.17
C SER A 148 -3.18 9.04 -5.20
N ARG A 149 -2.38 8.27 -5.94
CA ARG A 149 -2.53 6.80 -6.05
C ARG A 149 -2.29 6.06 -4.74
N MET A 150 -1.65 6.67 -3.75
CA MET A 150 -1.60 6.10 -2.40
C MET A 150 -2.99 5.87 -1.80
N PHE A 151 -3.99 6.63 -2.24
CA PHE A 151 -5.38 6.52 -1.82
C PHE A 151 -6.24 5.66 -2.76
N ALA A 152 -5.74 5.25 -3.93
CA ALA A 152 -6.45 4.43 -4.89
C ALA A 152 -6.55 2.96 -4.45
N GLY A 153 -7.40 2.19 -5.14
CA GLY A 153 -7.54 0.74 -4.93
C GLY A 153 -7.92 0.41 -3.50
N LEU A 154 -8.96 1.06 -2.96
CA LEU A 154 -9.35 0.96 -1.55
C LEU A 154 -8.18 1.23 -0.60
N ILE A 155 -7.41 2.29 -0.86
CA ILE A 155 -6.27 2.78 -0.06
C ILE A 155 -5.17 1.72 0.21
N HIS A 156 -5.09 0.63 -0.56
CA HIS A 156 -4.12 -0.42 -0.29
C HIS A 156 -2.66 0.05 -0.36
N PRO A 157 -2.22 0.93 -1.29
CA PRO A 157 -0.82 1.31 -1.34
C PRO A 157 -0.38 2.07 -0.08
N ILE A 158 -1.19 2.97 0.49
CA ILE A 158 -0.85 3.66 1.74
C ILE A 158 -0.89 2.73 2.96
N ILE A 159 -1.81 1.75 2.98
CA ILE A 159 -1.82 0.71 4.02
C ILE A 159 -0.49 -0.07 3.95
N HIS A 160 -0.11 -0.53 2.76
CA HIS A 160 1.12 -1.29 2.53
C HIS A 160 2.37 -0.48 2.91
N LEU A 161 2.40 0.81 2.56
CA LEU A 161 3.46 1.74 2.95
C LEU A 161 3.54 1.88 4.48
N GLY A 162 2.39 1.99 5.15
CA GLY A 162 2.29 2.03 6.60
C GLY A 162 2.95 0.83 7.26
N PHE A 163 2.63 -0.39 6.80
CA PHE A 163 3.29 -1.61 7.27
C PHE A 163 4.81 -1.59 7.02
N GLY A 164 5.24 -1.17 5.83
CA GLY A 164 6.67 -1.08 5.51
C GLY A 164 7.44 -0.12 6.43
N ILE A 165 6.85 1.03 6.77
CA ILE A 165 7.45 2.01 7.69
C ILE A 165 7.40 1.49 9.13
N GLU A 166 6.24 1.03 9.59
CA GLU A 166 6.00 0.60 10.97
C GLU A 166 6.92 -0.56 11.37
N PHE A 167 7.08 -1.54 10.47
CA PHE A 167 7.93 -2.71 10.70
C PHE A 167 9.38 -2.52 10.22
N GLN A 168 9.74 -1.32 9.75
CA GLN A 168 11.08 -0.96 9.25
C GLN A 168 11.57 -1.94 8.16
N GLN A 169 10.72 -2.23 7.18
CA GLN A 169 10.98 -3.13 6.06
C GLN A 169 11.07 -2.34 4.73
N PRO A 170 12.28 -1.96 4.28
CA PRO A 170 12.44 -1.17 3.05
C PRO A 170 11.93 -1.88 1.80
N ALA A 171 11.99 -3.22 1.77
CA ALA A 171 11.41 -4.03 0.70
C ALA A 171 9.89 -3.85 0.56
N ILE A 172 9.17 -3.78 1.68
CA ILE A 172 7.72 -3.55 1.70
C ILE A 172 7.39 -2.12 1.30
N VAL A 173 8.24 -1.15 1.66
CA VAL A 173 8.12 0.23 1.14
C VAL A 173 8.24 0.25 -0.39
N ALA A 174 9.17 -0.52 -0.96
CA ALA A 174 9.29 -0.66 -2.41
C ALA A 174 8.04 -1.28 -3.04
N GLN A 175 7.48 -2.34 -2.41
CA GLN A 175 6.22 -2.96 -2.85
C GLN A 175 5.07 -1.96 -2.85
N ALA A 176 4.95 -1.11 -1.82
CA ALA A 176 3.90 -0.10 -1.73
C ALA A 176 3.99 0.95 -2.86
N LEU A 177 5.19 1.45 -3.16
CA LEU A 177 5.42 2.41 -4.25
C LEU A 177 5.18 1.77 -5.63
N ALA A 178 5.61 0.53 -5.81
CA ALA A 178 5.33 -0.24 -7.02
C ALA A 178 3.83 -0.51 -7.18
N GLN A 179 3.14 -0.82 -6.09
CA GLN A 179 1.69 -0.98 -6.05
C GLN A 179 1.00 0.31 -6.48
N ALA A 180 1.35 1.45 -5.90
CA ALA A 180 0.80 2.74 -6.32
C ALA A 180 1.01 2.97 -7.83
N SER A 181 2.18 2.64 -8.36
CA SER A 181 2.53 2.86 -9.78
C SER A 181 1.64 2.11 -10.78
N VAL A 182 1.08 0.96 -10.37
CA VAL A 182 0.17 0.15 -11.19
C VAL A 182 -1.32 0.44 -10.94
N HIS A 183 -1.65 1.38 -10.06
CA HIS A 183 -3.03 1.81 -9.84
C HIS A 183 -3.47 2.91 -10.83
N GLN A 184 -4.77 2.92 -11.11
CA GLN A 184 -5.45 4.01 -11.78
C GLN A 184 -5.52 5.24 -10.85
N ASP A 185 -5.59 6.45 -11.42
CA ASP A 185 -5.70 7.71 -10.66
C ASP A 185 -7.13 8.22 -10.48
N TYR A 186 -8.11 7.31 -10.46
CA TYR A 186 -9.53 7.69 -10.51
C TYR A 186 -9.98 8.58 -9.33
N LEU A 187 -9.25 8.53 -8.20
CA LEU A 187 -9.52 9.33 -7.01
C LEU A 187 -8.87 10.72 -6.99
N ALA A 188 -7.94 11.02 -7.90
CA ALA A 188 -7.21 12.30 -7.89
C ALA A 188 -8.16 13.49 -7.84
N ASP A 189 -8.97 13.64 -8.88
CA ASP A 189 -9.83 14.81 -9.03
C ASP A 189 -11.17 14.66 -8.30
N ARG A 190 -11.57 13.43 -7.97
CA ARG A 190 -12.85 13.13 -7.31
C ARG A 190 -12.79 13.15 -5.79
N PHE A 191 -11.60 12.98 -5.20
CA PHE A 191 -11.44 12.91 -3.75
C PHE A 191 -10.16 13.58 -3.27
N PHE A 192 -8.98 13.13 -3.73
CA PHE A 192 -7.70 13.52 -3.15
C PHE A 192 -7.42 15.02 -3.28
N ASN A 193 -7.46 15.57 -4.51
CA ASN A 193 -7.20 16.98 -4.78
C ASN A 193 -8.23 17.91 -4.10
N PRO A 194 -9.55 17.65 -4.18
CA PRO A 194 -10.54 18.41 -3.42
C PRO A 194 -10.32 18.37 -1.91
N ALA A 195 -10.06 17.19 -1.34
CA ALA A 195 -9.85 17.03 0.11
C ALA A 195 -8.58 17.73 0.58
N ALA A 196 -7.49 17.62 -0.19
CA ALA A 196 -6.25 18.34 0.10
C ALA A 196 -6.46 19.86 0.09
N LYS A 197 -7.21 20.39 -0.88
CA LYS A 197 -7.57 21.80 -0.96
C LYS A 197 -8.46 22.24 0.23
N ALA A 198 -9.46 21.44 0.60
CA ALA A 198 -10.33 21.70 1.74
C ALA A 198 -9.54 21.71 3.05
N ALA A 199 -8.64 20.74 3.23
CA ALA A 199 -7.76 20.66 4.39
C ALA A 199 -6.83 21.87 4.49
N ALA A 200 -6.24 22.33 3.38
CA ALA A 200 -5.37 23.51 3.35
C ALA A 200 -6.12 24.83 3.66
N ALA A 201 -7.40 24.91 3.31
CA ALA A 201 -8.24 26.07 3.58
C ALA A 201 -8.83 26.09 5.01
N ARG A 202 -8.81 24.95 5.71
CA ARG A 202 -9.44 24.81 7.03
C ARG A 202 -8.65 25.58 8.09
N SER A 203 -9.36 26.39 8.87
CA SER A 203 -8.86 26.96 10.13
C SER A 203 -9.58 26.32 11.33
N GLY A 204 -8.84 25.98 12.39
CA GLY A 204 -9.38 25.41 13.63
C GLY A 204 -8.91 23.98 13.94
N LEU A 205 -9.39 23.43 15.06
CA LEU A 205 -9.00 22.11 15.55
C LEU A 205 -9.49 20.99 14.64
N SER A 206 -8.63 20.00 14.43
CA SER A 206 -8.97 18.76 13.71
C SER A 206 -9.93 17.90 14.54
N LYS A 207 -10.92 17.28 13.87
CA LYS A 207 -11.81 16.31 14.52
C LYS A 207 -11.03 15.03 14.84
N SER A 208 -11.32 14.40 15.97
CA SER A 208 -10.83 13.05 16.26
C SER A 208 -11.51 12.03 15.35
N THR A 209 -10.84 10.89 15.10
CA THR A 209 -11.42 9.76 14.37
C THR A 209 -12.77 9.33 14.93
N MET A 210 -12.92 9.31 16.26
CA MET A 210 -14.19 8.97 16.92
C MET A 210 -15.30 10.00 16.67
N GLN A 211 -14.97 11.29 16.55
CA GLN A 211 -15.94 12.31 16.15
C GLN A 211 -16.36 12.11 14.69
N ILE A 212 -15.41 11.92 13.79
CA ILE A 212 -15.67 11.68 12.36
C ILE A 212 -16.58 10.45 12.19
N MET A 213 -16.26 9.34 12.85
CA MET A 213 -17.09 8.12 12.80
C MET A 213 -18.51 8.33 13.34
N LYS A 214 -18.68 9.15 14.38
CA LYS A 214 -20.02 9.48 14.92
C LYS A 214 -20.82 10.33 13.94
N GLU A 215 -20.19 11.33 13.34
CA GLU A 215 -20.83 12.22 12.36
C GLU A 215 -21.21 11.46 11.08
N MET A 216 -20.31 10.64 10.54
CA MET A 216 -20.61 9.78 9.38
C MET A 216 -21.79 8.84 9.64
N ARG A 217 -21.92 8.31 10.87
CA ARG A 217 -23.06 7.45 11.26
C ARG A 217 -24.35 8.23 11.46
N ALA A 218 -24.28 9.51 11.81
CA ALA A 218 -25.46 10.35 12.00
C ALA A 218 -25.99 10.87 10.66
N ASP A 219 -25.10 11.10 9.69
CA ASP A 219 -25.43 11.58 8.35
C ASP A 219 -26.16 10.50 7.53
N GLN A 220 -27.39 10.79 7.09
CA GLN A 220 -28.19 9.84 6.30
C GLN A 220 -27.65 9.71 4.87
N THR A 221 -27.18 10.81 4.28
CA THR A 221 -26.63 10.83 2.91
C THR A 221 -25.41 9.93 2.84
N VAL A 222 -24.47 10.05 3.79
CA VAL A 222 -23.27 9.19 3.84
C VAL A 222 -23.64 7.73 4.06
N ARG A 223 -24.61 7.44 4.96
CA ARG A 223 -25.05 6.06 5.24
C ARG A 223 -25.67 5.37 4.03
N ASP A 224 -26.44 6.11 3.23
CA ASP A 224 -27.15 5.55 2.08
C ASP A 224 -26.30 5.63 0.79
N ALA A 225 -25.13 6.27 0.85
CA ALA A 225 -24.29 6.50 -0.32
C ALA A 225 -23.70 5.21 -0.89
N ALA A 226 -23.46 4.17 -0.08
CA ALA A 226 -23.00 2.86 -0.54
C ALA A 226 -24.20 1.90 -0.66
N ALA A 227 -24.45 1.36 -1.85
CA ALA A 227 -25.61 0.53 -2.13
C ALA A 227 -25.25 -0.80 -2.79
N HIS A 228 -26.13 -1.78 -2.63
CA HIS A 228 -26.00 -3.05 -3.34
C HIS A 228 -26.11 -2.82 -4.86
N GLY A 229 -25.10 -3.27 -5.62
CA GLY A 229 -25.04 -3.10 -7.07
C GLY A 229 -24.01 -2.07 -7.53
N ASP A 230 -23.40 -1.29 -6.62
CA ASP A 230 -22.21 -0.49 -6.96
C ASP A 230 -21.07 -1.44 -7.38
N THR A 231 -20.40 -1.12 -8.49
CA THR A 231 -19.26 -1.94 -8.97
C THR A 231 -18.01 -1.60 -8.17
N ASP A 232 -17.77 -0.30 -7.94
CA ASP A 232 -16.86 0.21 -6.92
C ASP A 232 -17.63 1.06 -5.90
N VAL A 233 -17.65 0.60 -4.64
CA VAL A 233 -18.44 1.23 -3.56
C VAL A 233 -17.96 2.65 -3.24
N PHE A 234 -16.68 2.95 -3.45
CA PHE A 234 -16.14 4.28 -3.22
C PHE A 234 -16.48 5.22 -4.37
N GLU A 235 -16.19 4.82 -5.60
CA GLU A 235 -16.39 5.67 -6.77
C GLU A 235 -17.86 5.81 -7.15
N ASP A 236 -18.54 4.69 -7.43
CA ASP A 236 -19.93 4.67 -7.90
C ASP A 236 -20.91 4.97 -6.78
N GLY A 237 -20.48 4.71 -5.53
CA GLY A 237 -21.25 4.94 -4.33
C GLY A 237 -20.95 6.28 -3.67
N ILE A 238 -19.99 6.26 -2.74
CA ILE A 238 -19.73 7.36 -1.81
C ILE A 238 -19.41 8.67 -2.53
N LEU A 239 -18.48 8.66 -3.48
CA LEU A 239 -18.06 9.87 -4.19
C LEU A 239 -19.08 10.34 -5.22
N GLN A 240 -19.94 9.47 -5.73
CA GLN A 240 -21.01 9.86 -6.64
C GLN A 240 -22.18 10.51 -5.90
N ARG A 241 -22.49 10.05 -4.67
CA ARG A 241 -23.74 10.39 -3.97
C ARG A 241 -23.54 11.24 -2.71
N ALA A 242 -22.33 11.30 -2.17
CA ALA A 242 -22.03 11.98 -0.91
C ALA A 242 -20.67 12.71 -0.91
N SER A 243 -20.13 13.10 -2.08
CA SER A 243 -18.83 13.78 -2.19
C SER A 243 -18.71 15.00 -1.28
N ASP A 244 -19.74 15.83 -1.24
CA ASP A 244 -19.75 17.08 -0.48
C ASP A 244 -19.71 16.86 1.05
N GLN A 245 -20.13 15.68 1.51
CA GLN A 245 -20.09 15.31 2.93
C GLN A 245 -18.76 14.68 3.34
N VAL A 246 -18.06 14.03 2.41
CA VAL A 246 -16.82 13.27 2.71
C VAL A 246 -15.53 14.01 2.37
N ILE A 247 -15.62 15.13 1.65
CA ILE A 247 -14.52 16.05 1.29
C ILE A 247 -14.55 17.27 2.20
#